data_AF-A0A7L2PH02-F1
#
_entry.id   AF-A0A7L2PH02-F1
#
_cell.length_a   1.000
_cell.length_b   1.000
_cell.length_c   1.000
_cell.angle_alpha   90.00
_cell.angle_beta   90.00
_cell.angle_gamma   90.00
#
_symmetry.space_group_name_H-M   'P 1'
#
loop_
_entity.id
_entity.type
_entity.pdbx_description
1 polymer ?
#
loop_
_entity_poly.entity_id
_entity_poly.type
_entity_poly.pdbx_seq_one_letter_code
_entity_poly.pdbx_strand_id
1 'polypeptide(L)'
;IHYLLLCAVIFLPETPALPIQSRLEPWSGIDLERATGYLNKFFPVHTKTQNQSIEERIKKLQKFYHLTVTGKLDRATEEIMKHPRCGMPDVAEYQTFPGNPKWKKTQLTYKILSYTTDIPRSKVDDAIKKAFKVWSDVTPLSFRRVHLSQADIYIKFARREHGDGYPFDGKGGTLAHAFQPGDGIGGDAHFDKDEKWSESNKDVNLFLVAAHEFGHSLGLDHSNVSDALMYPLYSYRNPDTFRLPEDDRRGIQKLYGK
;
A
#
# COMPACT_ATOMS: atom_id res chain seq x y z
N ILE A 1 67.63 3.57 -54.34
CA ILE A 1 66.55 2.66 -54.78
C ILE A 1 65.63 2.43 -53.58
N HIS A 2 64.32 2.42 -53.83
CA HIS A 2 63.21 2.80 -52.95
C HIS A 2 62.92 1.96 -51.69
N TYR A 3 62.21 2.62 -50.76
CA TYR A 3 61.56 2.18 -49.51
C TYR A 3 60.70 0.91 -49.61
N LEU A 4 60.51 0.22 -48.47
CA LEU A 4 59.19 -0.29 -48.05
C LEU A 4 59.17 -0.60 -46.54
N LEU A 5 58.55 0.27 -45.75
CA LEU A 5 58.09 -0.01 -44.39
C LEU A 5 56.78 -0.81 -44.50
N LEU A 6 56.74 -2.03 -43.94
CA LEU A 6 55.53 -2.82 -43.82
C LEU A 6 54.81 -2.44 -42.50
N CYS A 7 53.78 -1.60 -42.59
CA CYS A 7 52.82 -1.42 -41.50
C CYS A 7 51.74 -2.50 -41.61
N ALA A 8 51.79 -3.50 -40.72
CA ALA A 8 50.70 -4.46 -40.57
C ALA A 8 49.54 -3.79 -39.80
N VAL A 9 48.45 -3.46 -40.51
CA VAL A 9 47.19 -3.02 -39.90
C VAL A 9 46.40 -4.26 -39.49
N ILE A 10 46.25 -4.48 -38.19
CA ILE A 10 45.38 -5.53 -37.65
C ILE A 10 43.95 -5.00 -37.69
N PHE A 11 43.14 -5.49 -38.64
CA PHE A 11 41.70 -5.30 -38.61
C PHE A 11 41.10 -6.26 -37.58
N LEU A 12 40.70 -5.74 -36.42
CA LEU A 12 39.77 -6.45 -35.54
C LEU A 12 38.38 -6.41 -36.20
N PRO A 13 37.69 -7.55 -36.33
CA PRO A 13 36.31 -7.53 -36.80
C PRO A 13 35.45 -6.89 -35.71
N GLU A 14 34.98 -5.67 -35.96
CA GLU A 14 33.84 -5.13 -35.21
C GLU A 14 32.61 -5.95 -35.59
N THR A 15 32.29 -6.96 -34.79
CA THR A 15 30.97 -7.55 -34.82
C THR A 15 30.00 -6.49 -34.28
N PRO A 16 29.02 -6.00 -35.05
CA PRO A 16 27.93 -5.24 -34.46
C PRO A 16 27.25 -6.15 -33.43
N ALA A 17 27.44 -5.84 -32.14
CA ALA A 17 26.62 -6.40 -31.09
C ALA A 17 25.21 -5.88 -31.32
N LEU A 18 24.42 -6.64 -32.07
CA LEU A 18 22.99 -6.42 -32.17
C LEU A 18 22.45 -6.41 -30.73
N PRO A 19 21.69 -5.40 -30.31
CA PRO A 19 21.03 -5.47 -29.02
C PRO A 19 20.21 -6.76 -29.04
N ILE A 20 20.45 -7.62 -28.05
CA ILE A 20 19.58 -8.77 -27.79
C ILE A 20 18.23 -8.14 -27.46
N GLN A 21 17.38 -8.03 -28.47
CA GLN A 21 15.97 -7.80 -28.27
C GLN A 21 15.50 -9.07 -27.59
N SER A 22 15.45 -9.03 -26.26
CA SER A 22 14.91 -10.11 -25.45
C SER A 22 13.57 -10.46 -26.07
N ARG A 23 13.51 -11.61 -26.73
CA ARG A 23 12.26 -12.14 -27.24
C ARG A 23 11.41 -12.36 -25.99
N LEU A 24 10.51 -11.41 -25.72
CA LEU A 24 9.58 -11.50 -24.61
C LEU A 24 8.73 -12.73 -24.88
N GLU A 25 8.94 -13.77 -24.07
CA GLU A 25 8.05 -14.91 -24.02
C GLU A 25 6.63 -14.38 -23.76
N PRO A 26 5.60 -14.84 -24.50
CA PRO A 26 4.22 -14.53 -24.19
C PRO A 26 3.93 -14.86 -22.72
N TRP A 27 3.14 -14.02 -22.05
CA TRP A 27 2.77 -14.26 -20.64
C TRP A 27 2.20 -15.66 -20.46
N SER A 28 2.65 -16.37 -19.43
CA SER A 28 1.98 -17.62 -19.08
C SER A 28 0.54 -17.32 -18.66
N GLY A 29 -0.39 -18.24 -18.91
CA GLY A 29 -1.79 -18.05 -18.50
C GLY A 29 -1.94 -17.79 -16.99
N ILE A 30 -1.02 -18.34 -16.18
CA ILE A 30 -0.98 -18.18 -14.73
C ILE A 30 -0.56 -16.75 -14.34
N ASP A 31 0.43 -16.16 -15.03
CA ASP A 31 0.87 -14.79 -14.74
C ASP A 31 -0.23 -13.78 -15.06
N LEU A 32 -0.98 -14.03 -16.15
CA LEU A 32 -2.10 -13.19 -16.54
C LEU A 32 -3.27 -13.28 -15.54
N GLU A 33 -3.58 -14.47 -15.02
CA GLU A 33 -4.62 -14.66 -14.00
C GLU A 33 -4.25 -13.93 -12.70
N ARG A 34 -3.00 -14.07 -12.24
CA ARG A 34 -2.50 -13.38 -11.04
C ARG A 34 -2.52 -11.87 -11.19
N ALA A 35 -2.03 -11.35 -12.31
CA ALA A 35 -2.07 -9.93 -12.61
C ALA A 35 -3.52 -9.41 -12.69
N THR A 36 -4.43 -10.18 -13.29
CA THR A 36 -5.85 -9.83 -13.37
C THR A 36 -6.48 -9.77 -11.98
N GLY A 37 -6.22 -10.76 -11.12
CA GLY A 37 -6.68 -10.77 -9.73
C GLY A 37 -6.17 -9.56 -8.94
N TYR A 38 -4.87 -9.26 -9.05
CA TYR A 38 -4.26 -8.07 -8.44
C TYR A 38 -4.94 -6.78 -8.91
N LEU A 39 -5.06 -6.61 -10.23
CA LEU A 39 -5.66 -5.40 -10.80
C LEU A 39 -7.14 -5.29 -10.42
N ASN A 40 -7.90 -6.39 -10.33
CA ASN A 40 -9.30 -6.36 -9.93
C ASN A 40 -9.47 -5.87 -8.49
N LYS A 41 -8.55 -6.25 -7.61
CA LYS A 41 -8.55 -5.84 -6.21
C LYS A 41 -8.09 -4.38 -6.05
N PHE A 42 -6.94 -4.02 -6.63
CA PHE A 42 -6.26 -2.77 -6.33
C PHE A 42 -6.48 -1.67 -7.36
N PHE A 43 -6.84 -2.00 -8.60
CA PHE A 43 -7.18 -1.04 -9.66
C PHE A 43 -8.55 -1.37 -10.27
N PRO A 44 -9.63 -1.37 -9.44
CA PRO A 44 -10.96 -1.74 -9.88
C PRO A 44 -11.51 -0.76 -10.93
N VAL A 45 -12.37 -1.27 -11.81
CA VAL A 45 -13.07 -0.46 -12.81
C VAL A 45 -14.43 -0.06 -12.25
N HIS A 46 -14.62 1.23 -11.97
CA HIS A 46 -15.84 1.72 -11.31
C HIS A 46 -17.03 1.93 -12.25
N THR A 47 -16.82 2.00 -13.57
CA THR A 47 -17.89 2.25 -14.55
C THR A 47 -18.03 1.07 -15.53
N LYS A 48 -19.24 0.50 -15.61
CA LYS A 48 -19.57 -0.61 -16.53
C LYS A 48 -19.34 -0.29 -18.02
N THR A 49 -19.15 0.99 -18.37
CA THR A 49 -18.93 1.48 -19.73
C THR A 49 -17.45 1.54 -20.13
N GLN A 50 -16.51 1.40 -19.20
CA GLN A 50 -15.08 1.37 -19.52
C GLN A 50 -14.58 -0.07 -19.58
N ASN A 51 -14.66 -0.67 -20.77
CA ASN A 51 -14.02 -1.96 -21.02
C ASN A 51 -12.49 -1.73 -21.12
N GLN A 52 -11.81 -1.67 -19.96
CA GLN A 52 -10.37 -1.41 -19.92
C GLN A 52 -9.60 -2.69 -20.13
N SER A 53 -8.71 -2.68 -21.11
CA SER A 53 -7.78 -3.78 -21.35
C SER A 53 -6.84 -3.96 -20.15
N ILE A 54 -6.29 -5.17 -19.99
CA ILE A 54 -5.27 -5.44 -18.97
C ILE A 54 -4.05 -4.52 -19.18
N GLU A 55 -3.66 -4.25 -20.42
CA GLU A 55 -2.59 -3.32 -20.75
C GLU A 55 -2.84 -1.91 -20.18
N GLU A 56 -4.03 -1.34 -20.35
CA GLU A 56 -4.38 -0.03 -19.82
C GLU A 56 -4.36 0.00 -18.29
N ARG A 57 -4.79 -1.08 -17.65
CA ARG A 57 -4.78 -1.21 -16.19
C ARG A 57 -3.35 -1.36 -15.65
N ILE A 58 -2.49 -2.08 -16.36
CA ILE A 58 -1.05 -2.12 -16.07
C ILE A 58 -0.44 -0.72 -16.22
N LYS A 59 -0.79 0.05 -17.27
CA LYS A 59 -0.30 1.44 -17.43
C LYS A 59 -0.71 2.32 -16.24
N LYS A 60 -1.93 2.16 -15.71
CA LYS A 60 -2.38 2.88 -14.50
C LYS A 60 -1.56 2.52 -13.28
N LEU A 61 -1.33 1.22 -13.05
CA LEU A 61 -0.45 0.75 -11.98
C LEU A 61 0.95 1.36 -12.12
N GLN A 62 1.57 1.22 -13.30
CA GLN A 62 2.92 1.74 -13.55
C GLN A 62 2.99 3.25 -13.31
N LYS A 63 1.96 4.00 -13.76
CA LYS A 63 1.87 5.45 -13.50
C LYS A 63 1.76 5.76 -12.01
N PHE A 64 0.93 5.03 -11.26
CA PHE A 64 0.77 5.21 -9.81
C PHE A 64 2.08 4.95 -9.06
N TYR A 65 2.80 3.89 -9.42
CA TYR A 65 4.06 3.50 -8.80
C TYR A 65 5.30 4.20 -9.39
N HIS A 66 5.11 5.19 -10.28
CA HIS A 66 6.18 5.92 -10.96
C HIS A 66 7.18 5.01 -11.72
N LEU A 67 6.70 3.87 -12.22
CA LEU A 67 7.45 2.99 -13.13
C LEU A 67 7.45 3.54 -14.56
N THR A 68 8.32 3.00 -15.40
CA THR A 68 8.21 3.21 -16.85
C THR A 68 6.88 2.63 -17.35
N VAL A 69 6.09 3.45 -18.02
CA VAL A 69 4.75 3.07 -18.50
C VAL A 69 4.86 2.26 -19.79
N THR A 70 5.05 0.95 -19.66
CA THR A 70 5.17 0.01 -20.78
C THR A 70 3.83 -0.65 -21.16
N GLY A 71 2.87 -0.69 -20.23
CA GLY A 71 1.65 -1.50 -20.34
C GLY A 71 1.88 -3.01 -20.25
N LYS A 72 3.11 -3.42 -19.93
CA LYS A 72 3.50 -4.83 -19.89
C LYS A 72 3.73 -5.28 -18.45
N LEU A 73 3.44 -6.55 -18.18
CA LEU A 73 3.86 -7.22 -16.95
C LEU A 73 5.37 -7.47 -17.04
N ASP A 74 6.15 -6.40 -16.91
CA ASP A 74 7.60 -6.48 -16.83
C ASP A 74 8.05 -6.75 -15.40
N ARG A 75 9.34 -7.06 -15.22
CA ARG A 75 9.91 -7.41 -13.91
C ARG A 75 9.60 -6.37 -12.85
N ALA A 76 9.73 -5.07 -13.16
CA ALA A 76 9.44 -4.01 -12.20
C ALA A 76 7.97 -4.02 -11.76
N THR A 77 7.05 -4.20 -12.71
CA THR A 77 5.61 -4.34 -12.44
C THR A 77 5.30 -5.57 -11.59
N GLU A 78 5.94 -6.71 -11.87
CA GLU A 78 5.77 -7.92 -11.07
C GLU A 78 6.27 -7.77 -9.63
N GLU A 79 7.40 -7.09 -9.41
CA GLU A 79 7.91 -6.87 -8.06
C GLU A 79 6.91 -6.03 -7.24
N ILE A 80 6.28 -5.00 -7.84
CA ILE A 80 5.19 -4.25 -7.19
C ILE A 80 4.02 -5.17 -6.81
N MET A 81 3.64 -6.09 -7.71
CA MET A 81 2.51 -7.00 -7.46
C MET A 81 2.78 -8.05 -6.38
N LYS A 82 4.05 -8.41 -6.17
CA LYS A 82 4.49 -9.39 -5.15
C LYS A 82 4.75 -8.75 -3.79
N HIS A 83 4.93 -7.42 -3.74
CA HIS A 83 5.31 -6.71 -2.53
C HIS A 83 4.13 -6.61 -1.54
N PRO A 84 4.33 -6.96 -0.25
CA PRO A 84 3.27 -6.84 0.76
C PRO A 84 2.75 -5.41 0.88
N ARG A 85 1.44 -5.24 1.04
CA ARG A 85 0.78 -3.94 0.92
C ARG A 85 -0.53 -3.84 1.70
N CYS A 86 -1.06 -2.63 1.78
CA CYS A 86 -2.43 -2.36 2.18
C CYS A 86 -3.44 -2.95 1.18
N GLY A 87 -4.56 -3.44 1.72
CA GLY A 87 -5.69 -4.07 1.03
C GLY A 87 -6.62 -3.10 0.32
N MET A 88 -6.48 -1.79 0.56
CA MET A 88 -7.32 -0.77 -0.06
C MET A 88 -6.98 -0.57 -1.55
N PRO A 89 -7.98 -0.25 -2.39
CA PRO A 89 -7.74 0.10 -3.79
C PRO A 89 -6.85 1.33 -3.95
N ASP A 90 -6.01 1.31 -4.99
CA ASP A 90 -5.23 2.45 -5.45
C ASP A 90 -6.10 3.33 -6.36
N VAL A 91 -6.46 4.51 -5.86
CA VAL A 91 -7.07 5.54 -6.70
C VAL A 91 -5.97 6.44 -7.26
N ALA A 92 -6.10 6.82 -8.54
CA ALA A 92 -5.03 7.53 -9.27
C ALA A 92 -4.76 8.96 -8.77
N GLU A 93 -5.58 9.49 -7.88
CA GLU A 93 -5.42 10.81 -7.29
C GLU A 93 -5.41 10.68 -5.78
N TYR A 94 -4.32 11.12 -5.13
CA TYR A 94 -4.26 11.33 -3.67
C TYR A 94 -5.19 12.48 -3.30
N GLN A 95 -6.48 12.19 -3.36
CA GLN A 95 -7.59 13.04 -3.01
C GLN A 95 -8.53 12.21 -2.18
N THR A 96 -9.22 12.87 -1.29
CA THR A 96 -10.29 12.29 -0.49
C THR A 96 -11.33 11.65 -1.41
N PHE A 97 -11.81 10.45 -1.07
CA PHE A 97 -12.90 9.74 -1.78
C PHE A 97 -14.04 10.68 -2.21
N PRO A 98 -14.80 10.36 -3.28
CA PRO A 98 -15.98 11.11 -3.68
C PRO A 98 -16.89 11.44 -2.48
N GLY A 99 -17.08 12.73 -2.20
CA GLY A 99 -17.83 13.22 -1.04
C GLY A 99 -16.98 13.65 0.16
N ASN A 100 -15.66 13.48 0.10
CA ASN A 100 -14.67 13.80 1.13
C ASN A 100 -15.07 13.27 2.52
N PRO A 101 -15.25 11.93 2.66
CA PRO A 101 -15.71 11.34 3.89
C PRO A 101 -14.75 11.71 5.02
N LYS A 102 -15.28 12.41 6.01
CA LYS A 102 -14.54 12.83 7.20
C LYS A 102 -15.43 12.76 8.41
N TRP A 103 -14.84 12.44 9.55
CA TRP A 103 -15.52 12.58 10.83
C TRP A 103 -15.92 14.04 11.09
N LYS A 104 -17.19 14.25 11.45
CA LYS A 104 -17.71 15.58 11.81
C LYS A 104 -17.29 16.03 13.21
N LYS A 105 -16.87 15.08 14.06
CA LYS A 105 -16.41 15.31 15.43
C LYS A 105 -14.89 15.12 15.51
N THR A 106 -14.29 15.77 16.50
CA THR A 106 -12.84 15.69 16.74
C THR A 106 -12.45 14.68 17.83
N GLN A 107 -13.37 14.33 18.73
CA GLN A 107 -13.15 13.28 19.71
C GLN A 107 -13.69 11.95 19.17
N LEU A 108 -12.78 11.11 18.70
CA LEU A 108 -13.06 9.78 18.19
C LEU A 108 -12.79 8.72 19.26
N THR A 109 -13.53 7.64 19.18
CA THR A 109 -13.41 6.49 20.07
C THR A 109 -13.01 5.26 19.30
N TYR A 110 -12.16 4.42 19.89
CA TYR A 110 -11.76 3.16 19.26
C TYR A 110 -11.89 1.98 20.22
N LYS A 111 -12.06 0.79 19.66
CA LYS A 111 -12.20 -0.46 20.40
C LYS A 111 -11.47 -1.60 19.70
N ILE A 112 -10.60 -2.29 20.43
CA ILE A 112 -9.89 -3.47 19.95
C ILE A 112 -10.77 -4.70 20.22
N LEU A 113 -11.29 -5.31 19.15
CA LEU A 113 -12.20 -6.46 19.21
C LEU A 113 -11.46 -7.79 19.37
N SER A 114 -10.30 -7.93 18.74
CA SER A 114 -9.47 -9.12 18.80
C SER A 114 -7.99 -8.74 18.80
N TYR A 115 -7.12 -9.71 19.10
CA TYR A 115 -5.67 -9.53 19.16
C TYR A 115 -4.97 -10.61 18.34
N THR A 116 -3.81 -10.26 17.78
CA THR A 116 -2.81 -11.27 17.39
C THR A 116 -2.23 -11.96 18.63
N THR A 117 -1.72 -13.18 18.43
CA THR A 117 -0.95 -13.94 19.43
C THR A 117 0.57 -13.80 19.23
N ASP A 118 1.03 -13.12 18.18
CA ASP A 118 2.47 -13.04 17.83
C ASP A 118 3.26 -12.13 18.78
N ILE A 119 2.59 -11.13 19.36
CA ILE A 119 3.14 -10.19 20.34
C ILE A 119 2.19 -10.04 21.53
N PRO A 120 2.70 -9.68 22.73
CA PRO A 120 1.85 -9.50 23.91
C PRO A 120 0.76 -8.44 23.70
N ARG A 121 -0.42 -8.63 24.31
CA ARG A 121 -1.55 -7.69 24.19
C ARG A 121 -1.18 -6.26 24.59
N SER A 122 -0.34 -6.08 25.60
CA SER A 122 0.17 -4.75 25.98
C SER A 122 0.95 -4.07 24.85
N LYS A 123 1.71 -4.84 24.07
CA LYS A 123 2.46 -4.33 22.91
C LYS A 123 1.55 -3.99 21.74
N VAL A 124 0.47 -4.75 21.54
CA VAL A 124 -0.60 -4.38 20.59
C VAL A 124 -1.23 -3.05 21.02
N ASP A 125 -1.63 -2.94 22.29
CA ASP A 125 -2.23 -1.72 22.84
C ASP A 125 -1.30 -0.50 22.67
N ASP A 126 -0.01 -0.65 22.96
CA ASP A 126 1.00 0.40 22.76
C ASP A 126 1.15 0.79 21.29
N ALA A 127 1.20 -0.19 20.37
CA ALA A 127 1.33 0.06 18.93
C ALA A 127 0.11 0.81 18.39
N ILE A 128 -1.11 0.38 18.74
CA ILE A 128 -2.35 1.06 18.35
C ILE A 128 -2.41 2.47 18.93
N LYS A 129 -2.07 2.66 20.21
CA LYS A 129 -2.04 3.99 20.83
C LYS A 129 -1.03 4.91 20.16
N LYS A 130 0.17 4.41 19.85
CA LYS A 130 1.20 5.17 19.12
C LYS A 130 0.75 5.53 17.71
N ALA A 131 0.08 4.62 17.00
CA ALA A 131 -0.46 4.86 15.66
C ALA A 131 -1.50 5.99 15.66
N PHE A 132 -2.45 6.01 16.60
CA PHE A 132 -3.36 7.16 16.75
C PHE A 132 -2.65 8.45 17.16
N LYS A 133 -1.55 8.34 17.92
CA LYS A 133 -0.74 9.50 18.30
C LYS A 133 -0.14 10.21 17.08
N VAL A 134 0.30 9.45 16.07
CA VAL A 134 0.82 10.01 14.80
C VAL A 134 -0.14 11.04 14.20
N TRP A 135 -1.43 10.74 14.20
CA TRP A 135 -2.47 11.60 13.62
C TRP A 135 -2.93 12.72 14.56
N SER A 136 -3.09 12.43 15.85
CA SER A 136 -3.49 13.45 16.86
C SER A 136 -2.38 14.47 17.15
N ASP A 137 -1.12 14.16 16.88
CA ASP A 137 -0.01 15.12 17.02
C ASP A 137 -0.04 16.24 15.96
N VAL A 138 -0.82 16.08 14.89
CA VAL A 138 -0.79 16.96 13.72
C VAL A 138 -2.16 17.48 13.30
N THR A 139 -3.21 17.15 14.06
CA THR A 139 -4.60 17.51 13.82
C THR A 139 -5.30 17.86 15.15
N PRO A 140 -6.48 18.50 15.12
CA PRO A 140 -7.32 18.70 16.30
C PRO A 140 -7.98 17.40 16.84
N LEU A 141 -7.73 16.25 16.24
CA LEU A 141 -8.38 15.00 16.61
C LEU A 141 -7.81 14.45 17.93
N SER A 142 -8.68 13.81 18.71
CA SER A 142 -8.30 13.06 19.90
C SER A 142 -8.93 11.67 19.86
N PHE A 143 -8.20 10.68 20.36
CA PHE A 143 -8.60 9.28 20.32
C PHE A 143 -8.71 8.71 21.71
N ARG A 144 -9.89 8.17 22.06
CA ARG A 144 -10.13 7.55 23.35
C ARG A 144 -10.52 6.09 23.19
N ARG A 145 -9.77 5.20 23.82
CA ARG A 145 -10.14 3.79 23.90
C ARG A 145 -11.42 3.60 24.71
N VAL A 146 -12.34 2.79 24.21
CA VAL A 146 -13.54 2.34 24.93
C VAL A 146 -13.58 0.81 24.99
N HIS A 147 -14.15 0.26 26.06
CA HIS A 147 -14.20 -1.19 26.30
C HIS A 147 -15.62 -1.76 26.29
N LEU A 148 -16.59 -1.03 26.84
CA LEU A 148 -17.97 -1.50 26.94
C LEU A 148 -18.86 -0.84 25.88
N SER A 149 -18.72 0.47 25.69
CA SER A 149 -19.50 1.25 24.73
C SER A 149 -19.19 0.91 23.26
N GLN A 150 -20.08 1.35 22.37
CA GLN A 150 -19.78 1.42 20.94
C GLN A 150 -18.65 2.41 20.68
N ALA A 151 -17.90 2.16 19.61
CA ALA A 151 -16.78 2.98 19.16
C ALA A 151 -17.02 3.50 17.75
N ASP A 152 -16.28 4.53 17.37
CA ASP A 152 -16.24 5.04 15.99
C ASP A 152 -15.35 4.18 15.09
N ILE A 153 -14.31 3.57 15.67
CA ILE A 153 -13.33 2.75 14.96
C ILE A 153 -13.15 1.43 15.70
N TYR A 154 -13.58 0.33 15.10
CA TYR A 154 -13.29 -1.01 15.59
C TYR A 154 -12.01 -1.56 14.94
N ILE A 155 -11.16 -2.17 15.76
CA ILE A 155 -9.89 -2.76 15.35
C ILE A 155 -9.99 -4.27 15.51
N LYS A 156 -9.78 -5.01 14.43
CA LYS A 156 -9.98 -6.46 14.38
C LYS A 156 -8.80 -7.17 13.71
N PHE A 157 -8.24 -8.15 14.37
CA PHE A 157 -7.36 -9.15 13.77
C PHE A 157 -8.21 -10.35 13.30
N ALA A 158 -8.19 -10.66 12.02
CA ALA A 158 -9.03 -11.68 11.41
C ALA A 158 -8.28 -12.46 10.31
N ARG A 159 -8.81 -13.60 9.87
CA ARG A 159 -8.20 -14.41 8.80
C ARG A 159 -9.21 -14.55 7.66
N ARG A 160 -8.72 -14.55 6.42
CA ARG A 160 -9.50 -14.90 5.22
C ARG A 160 -10.83 -14.15 5.17
N GLU A 161 -11.94 -14.80 4.85
CA GLU A 161 -13.27 -14.19 4.94
C GLU A 161 -13.62 -13.89 6.40
N HIS A 162 -13.99 -12.63 6.67
CA HIS A 162 -14.20 -12.16 8.03
C HIS A 162 -15.40 -11.22 8.20
N GLY A 163 -16.37 -11.29 7.29
CA GLY A 163 -17.72 -10.75 7.48
C GLY A 163 -17.94 -9.34 6.91
N ASP A 164 -16.98 -8.82 6.14
CA ASP A 164 -17.07 -7.52 5.46
C ASP A 164 -17.06 -7.64 3.92
N GLY A 165 -16.91 -8.86 3.39
CA GLY A 165 -16.84 -9.12 1.94
C GLY A 165 -15.49 -8.82 1.30
N TYR A 166 -14.46 -8.50 2.10
CA TYR A 166 -13.08 -8.25 1.65
C TYR A 166 -12.13 -9.27 2.30
N PRO A 167 -12.10 -10.53 1.84
CA PRO A 167 -11.30 -11.56 2.48
C PRO A 167 -9.79 -11.27 2.37
N PHE A 168 -9.06 -11.59 3.44
CA PHE A 168 -7.59 -11.62 3.39
C PHE A 168 -7.06 -12.84 2.59
N ASP A 169 -5.84 -12.73 2.10
CA ASP A 169 -5.19 -13.69 1.20
C ASP A 169 -4.23 -14.66 1.92
N GLY A 170 -3.96 -14.46 3.21
CA GLY A 170 -3.09 -15.29 4.01
C GLY A 170 -1.74 -14.64 4.22
N LYS A 171 -0.67 -15.43 4.37
CA LYS A 171 0.66 -14.88 4.61
C LYS A 171 1.21 -14.12 3.40
N GLY A 172 1.66 -12.89 3.61
CA GLY A 172 2.14 -11.98 2.59
C GLY A 172 0.99 -11.37 1.77
N GLY A 173 1.30 -10.53 0.79
CA GLY A 173 0.26 -9.89 -0.01
C GLY A 173 -0.46 -8.81 0.78
N THR A 174 -1.68 -9.09 1.28
CA THR A 174 -2.53 -8.08 1.92
C THR A 174 -2.37 -8.10 3.44
N LEU A 175 -1.69 -7.09 3.98
CA LEU A 175 -1.37 -7.04 5.41
C LEU A 175 -2.55 -6.62 6.29
N ALA A 176 -3.33 -5.67 5.81
CA ALA A 176 -4.44 -5.04 6.51
C ALA A 176 -5.31 -4.26 5.52
N HIS A 177 -6.50 -3.85 5.94
CA HIS A 177 -7.31 -2.83 5.27
C HIS A 177 -8.14 -2.05 6.28
N ALA A 178 -8.63 -0.89 5.89
CA ALA A 178 -9.52 -0.07 6.70
C ALA A 178 -10.59 0.61 5.87
N PHE A 179 -11.64 1.09 6.53
CA PHE A 179 -12.77 1.72 5.86
C PHE A 179 -12.77 3.22 6.12
N GLN A 180 -13.24 3.97 5.13
CA GLN A 180 -13.38 5.42 5.22
C GLN A 180 -14.35 5.83 6.35
N PRO A 181 -14.26 7.07 6.86
CA PRO A 181 -15.17 7.58 7.89
C PRO A 181 -16.65 7.41 7.50
N GLY A 182 -17.46 6.83 8.39
CA GLY A 182 -18.87 6.60 8.10
C GLY A 182 -19.58 5.78 9.17
N ASP A 183 -20.86 5.49 8.91
CA ASP A 183 -21.66 4.62 9.78
C ASP A 183 -21.34 3.13 9.55
N GLY A 184 -21.78 2.27 10.48
CA GLY A 184 -21.61 0.82 10.35
C GLY A 184 -20.14 0.40 10.49
N ILE A 185 -19.57 -0.17 9.43
CA ILE A 185 -18.14 -0.55 9.37
C ILE A 185 -17.24 0.63 9.00
N GLY A 186 -17.81 1.80 8.70
CA GLY A 186 -17.03 2.99 8.36
C GLY A 186 -16.08 3.36 9.50
N GLY A 187 -14.81 3.56 9.18
CA GLY A 187 -13.74 3.80 10.15
C GLY A 187 -13.00 2.55 10.62
N ASP A 188 -13.58 1.36 10.51
CA ASP A 188 -12.98 0.14 11.05
C ASP A 188 -11.66 -0.21 10.35
N ALA A 189 -10.76 -0.86 11.09
CA ALA A 189 -9.46 -1.30 10.59
C ALA A 189 -9.24 -2.78 10.92
N HIS A 190 -8.97 -3.57 9.89
CA HIS A 190 -8.78 -5.00 9.96
C HIS A 190 -7.32 -5.36 9.63
N PHE A 191 -6.75 -6.29 10.39
CA PHE A 191 -5.37 -6.75 10.27
C PHE A 191 -5.36 -8.24 9.98
N ASP A 192 -4.63 -8.69 8.96
CA ASP A 192 -4.57 -10.12 8.64
C ASP A 192 -3.79 -10.87 9.73
N LYS A 193 -4.48 -11.80 10.38
CA LYS A 193 -3.94 -12.64 11.45
C LYS A 193 -3.16 -13.84 10.89
N ASP A 194 -3.14 -14.06 9.57
CA ASP A 194 -2.22 -14.98 8.91
C ASP A 194 -0.81 -14.37 8.76
N GLU A 195 -0.67 -13.05 8.90
CA GLU A 195 0.64 -12.39 8.99
C GLU A 195 1.32 -12.60 10.33
N LYS A 196 2.65 -12.45 10.32
CA LYS A 196 3.46 -12.47 11.54
C LYS A 196 3.74 -11.05 12.00
N TRP A 197 3.05 -10.62 13.06
CA TRP A 197 3.16 -9.27 13.60
C TRP A 197 4.35 -9.11 14.54
N SER A 198 5.00 -7.94 14.49
CA SER A 198 6.17 -7.62 15.32
C SER A 198 6.12 -6.19 15.85
N GLU A 199 6.82 -5.94 16.97
CA GLU A 199 7.14 -4.59 17.45
C GLU A 199 8.45 -4.04 16.84
N SER A 200 9.21 -4.88 16.12
CA SER A 200 10.54 -4.59 15.58
C SER A 200 10.59 -4.73 14.05
N ASN A 201 11.77 -4.82 13.45
CA ASN A 201 12.00 -5.06 12.02
C ASN A 201 12.09 -6.55 11.65
N LYS A 202 11.86 -7.47 12.59
CA LYS A 202 12.00 -8.92 12.36
C LYS A 202 10.92 -9.48 11.43
N ASP A 203 9.71 -8.93 11.51
CA ASP A 203 8.56 -9.29 10.70
C ASP A 203 7.71 -8.01 10.46
N VAL A 204 6.42 -8.12 10.15
CA VAL A 204 5.56 -6.97 9.83
C VAL A 204 5.35 -6.11 11.08
N ASN A 205 5.84 -4.88 11.05
CA ASN A 205 5.73 -3.96 12.17
C ASN A 205 4.28 -3.44 12.34
N LEU A 206 3.63 -3.82 13.43
CA LEU A 206 2.22 -3.50 13.67
C LEU A 206 1.97 -1.98 13.78
N PHE A 207 2.89 -1.22 14.36
CA PHE A 207 2.73 0.23 14.50
C PHE A 207 2.66 0.92 13.13
N LEU A 208 3.53 0.54 12.19
CA LEU A 208 3.57 1.15 10.87
C LEU A 208 2.29 0.87 10.08
N VAL A 209 1.86 -0.40 10.06
CA VAL A 209 0.62 -0.78 9.36
C VAL A 209 -0.58 -0.12 10.03
N ALA A 210 -0.69 -0.14 11.36
CA ALA A 210 -1.80 0.52 12.05
C ALA A 210 -1.82 2.03 11.80
N ALA A 211 -0.67 2.69 11.77
CA ALA A 211 -0.61 4.13 11.46
C ALA A 211 -1.12 4.40 10.04
N HIS A 212 -0.76 3.57 9.06
CA HIS A 212 -1.27 3.64 7.70
C HIS A 212 -2.79 3.42 7.64
N GLU A 213 -3.29 2.30 8.18
CA GLU A 213 -4.73 1.98 8.15
C GLU A 213 -5.58 3.05 8.84
N PHE A 214 -5.08 3.66 9.92
CA PHE A 214 -5.78 4.76 10.57
C PHE A 214 -5.82 6.03 9.72
N GLY A 215 -4.91 6.21 8.76
CA GLY A 215 -5.07 7.26 7.75
C GLY A 215 -6.33 7.07 6.92
N HIS A 216 -6.62 5.82 6.50
CA HIS A 216 -7.88 5.49 5.83
C HIS A 216 -9.09 5.66 6.75
N SER A 217 -9.02 5.18 8.00
CA SER A 217 -10.07 5.41 9.01
C SER A 217 -10.37 6.89 9.25
N LEU A 218 -9.48 7.79 8.84
CA LEU A 218 -9.60 9.24 8.95
C LEU A 218 -9.90 9.95 7.62
N GLY A 219 -10.05 9.25 6.51
CA GLY A 219 -10.45 9.88 5.25
C GLY A 219 -9.34 10.03 4.21
N LEU A 220 -8.14 9.50 4.46
CA LEU A 220 -7.04 9.54 3.49
C LEU A 220 -7.11 8.38 2.52
N ASP A 221 -6.63 8.64 1.31
CA ASP A 221 -6.44 7.67 0.25
C ASP A 221 -4.95 7.31 0.17
N HIS A 222 -4.59 6.37 -0.69
CA HIS A 222 -3.18 6.06 -0.91
C HIS A 222 -2.43 7.20 -1.60
N SER A 223 -1.25 7.54 -1.07
CA SER A 223 -0.32 8.45 -1.73
C SER A 223 0.47 7.70 -2.80
N ASN A 224 0.79 8.37 -3.91
CA ASN A 224 1.75 7.88 -4.89
C ASN A 224 3.21 8.27 -4.56
N VAL A 225 3.43 9.04 -3.48
CA VAL A 225 4.78 9.38 -3.00
C VAL A 225 5.34 8.19 -2.22
N SER A 226 6.40 7.56 -2.74
CA SER A 226 7.02 6.35 -2.14
C SER A 226 7.48 6.53 -0.69
N ASP A 227 7.76 7.77 -0.30
CA ASP A 227 8.19 8.12 1.05
C ASP A 227 7.04 8.53 1.99
N ALA A 228 5.78 8.52 1.55
CA ALA A 228 4.62 8.75 2.40
C ALA A 228 4.33 7.53 3.30
N LEU A 229 3.69 7.78 4.44
CA LEU A 229 3.11 6.72 5.27
C LEU A 229 1.95 6.05 4.52
N MET A 230 1.12 6.85 3.84
CA MET A 230 -0.02 6.38 3.03
C MET A 230 0.40 5.78 1.68
N TYR A 231 1.68 5.53 1.44
CA TYR A 231 2.10 4.73 0.27
C TYR A 231 1.65 3.28 0.47
N PRO A 232 1.05 2.60 -0.54
CA PRO A 232 0.40 1.31 -0.32
C PRO A 232 1.35 0.17 0.06
N LEU A 233 2.57 0.22 -0.46
CA LEU A 233 3.55 -0.85 -0.25
C LEU A 233 4.18 -0.74 1.12
N TYR A 234 4.24 -1.87 1.82
CA TYR A 234 4.87 -1.93 3.13
C TYR A 234 6.37 -1.63 3.03
N SER A 235 6.81 -0.67 3.83
CA SER A 235 8.23 -0.39 4.01
C SER A 235 8.53 -0.15 5.48
N TYR A 236 9.57 -0.80 5.98
CA TYR A 236 9.96 -0.64 7.37
C TYR A 236 10.58 0.74 7.61
N ARG A 237 10.10 1.40 8.68
CA ARG A 237 10.69 2.60 9.26
C ARG A 237 10.85 2.40 10.75
N ASN A 238 11.96 2.85 11.31
CA ASN A 238 12.18 2.71 12.75
C ASN A 238 11.12 3.50 13.54
N PRO A 239 10.27 2.83 14.35
CA PRO A 239 9.24 3.50 15.15
C PRO A 239 9.79 4.54 16.13
N ASP A 240 11.02 4.37 16.63
CA ASP A 240 11.63 5.26 17.62
C ASP A 240 12.01 6.62 17.04
N THR A 241 12.27 6.67 15.72
CA THR A 241 12.63 7.89 15.00
C THR A 241 11.55 8.30 14.00
N PHE A 242 10.38 7.66 14.03
CA PHE A 242 9.33 7.88 13.05
C PHE A 242 8.80 9.31 13.13
N ARG A 243 8.71 9.96 11.97
CA ARG A 243 8.03 11.24 11.79
C ARG A 243 7.06 11.10 10.64
N LEU A 244 5.84 11.61 10.82
CA LEU A 244 4.85 11.64 9.76
C LEU A 244 5.40 12.44 8.56
N PRO A 245 5.50 11.84 7.37
CA PRO A 245 5.95 12.53 6.18
C PRO A 245 5.04 13.70 5.81
N GLU A 246 5.61 14.67 5.08
CA GLU A 246 4.92 15.93 4.78
C GLU A 246 3.73 15.75 3.85
N ASP A 247 3.74 14.74 2.98
CA ASP A 247 2.59 14.45 2.12
C ASP A 247 1.35 14.05 2.94
N ASP A 248 1.55 13.13 3.88
CA ASP A 248 0.51 12.67 4.80
C ASP A 248 0.03 13.79 5.74
N ARG A 249 0.98 14.60 6.26
CA ARG A 249 0.67 15.76 7.11
C ARG A 249 -0.23 16.76 6.37
N ARG A 250 0.10 17.11 5.13
CA ARG A 250 -0.72 18.02 4.33
C ARG A 250 -2.08 17.41 4.00
N GLY A 251 -2.11 16.13 3.65
CA GLY A 251 -3.34 15.39 3.37
C GLY A 251 -4.32 15.46 4.54
N ILE A 252 -3.86 15.09 5.74
CA ILE A 252 -4.74 15.06 6.92
C ILE A 252 -5.14 16.45 7.40
N GLN A 253 -4.24 17.44 7.29
CA GLN A 253 -4.55 18.81 7.68
C GLN A 253 -5.53 19.49 6.71
N LYS A 254 -5.59 19.06 5.45
CA LYS A 254 -6.64 19.51 4.52
C LYS A 254 -8.04 19.06 4.97
N LEU A 255 -8.14 17.91 5.64
CA LEU A 255 -9.41 17.37 6.16
C LEU A 255 -9.83 17.99 7.50
N TYR A 256 -8.88 18.11 8.42
CA TYR A 256 -9.16 18.40 9.82
C TYR A 256 -8.56 19.72 10.35
N GLY A 257 -7.72 20.39 9.56
CA GLY A 257 -6.94 21.53 10.05
C GLY A 257 -5.72 21.09 10.86
N LYS A 258 -5.02 22.08 11.40
CA LYS A 258 -3.84 21.91 12.28
C LYS A 258 -4.28 21.73 13.72
#